data_AF-A0A2H1WZN7-F1
#
_entry.id   AF-A0A2H1WZN7-F1
#
_cell.length_a   1.000
_cell.length_b   1.000
_cell.length_c   1.000
_cell.angle_alpha   90.00
_cell.angle_beta   90.00
_cell.angle_gamma   90.00
#
_symmetry.space_group_name_H-M   'P 1'
#
loop_
_entity.id
_entity.type
_entity.pdbx_description
1 polymer ?
#
loop_
_entity_poly.entity_id
_entity_poly.type
_entity_poly.pdbx_seq_one_letter_code
_entity_poly.pdbx_strand_id
1 'polypeptide(L)'
;FQVTCGTSSRTVWGASVLVRVRSGARVRDLWHVHYSLWHNANSAPDSHAHFLYSLRKNINSRKTKTFLSEVNSLRLACEAEAGSGRGVGGVLGGAGAGGCAGAALVFCCEHGAGRSGTALAADLLHDILDNNQELDIPRTISMLHQQRANLIQNVHQYKFLHQLLLHYLKQSRLI
;
A
#
# COMPACT_ATOMS: atom_id res chain seq x y z
N PHE A 1 24.25 -8.17 -10.62
CA PHE A 1 23.16 -8.17 -9.65
C PHE A 1 22.57 -9.57 -9.60
N GLN A 2 22.35 -10.12 -8.42
CA GLN A 2 21.68 -11.41 -8.26
C GLN A 2 20.33 -11.16 -7.59
N VAL A 3 19.27 -11.66 -8.19
CA VAL A 3 17.90 -11.52 -7.69
C VAL A 3 17.39 -12.91 -7.36
N THR A 4 16.95 -13.10 -6.12
CA THR A 4 16.36 -14.37 -5.65
C THR A 4 14.96 -14.10 -5.11
N CYS A 5 13.96 -14.82 -5.60
CA CYS A 5 12.62 -14.81 -5.04
C CYS A 5 12.53 -15.77 -3.84
N GLY A 6 12.00 -15.28 -2.73
CA GLY A 6 11.73 -16.03 -1.52
C GLY A 6 10.25 -16.37 -1.38
N THR A 7 9.71 -16.18 -0.17
CA THR A 7 8.30 -16.44 0.16
C THR A 7 7.36 -15.68 -0.78
N SER A 8 6.36 -16.36 -1.32
CA SER A 8 5.27 -15.73 -2.06
C SER A 8 3.91 -16.11 -1.49
N SER A 9 2.97 -15.17 -1.51
CA SER A 9 1.58 -15.35 -1.13
C SER A 9 0.71 -15.00 -2.33
N ARG A 10 -0.15 -15.93 -2.77
CA ARG A 10 -1.13 -15.69 -3.83
C ARG A 10 -2.51 -15.52 -3.22
N THR A 11 -3.24 -14.54 -3.72
CA THR A 11 -4.59 -14.19 -3.28
C THR A 11 -5.49 -14.00 -4.49
N VAL A 12 -6.78 -13.81 -4.24
CA VAL A 12 -7.75 -13.57 -5.33
C VAL A 12 -7.47 -12.26 -6.06
N TRP A 13 -6.88 -11.26 -5.37
CA TRP A 13 -6.56 -9.98 -5.99
C TRP A 13 -5.21 -9.96 -6.72
N GLY A 14 -4.31 -10.89 -6.40
CA GLY A 14 -2.99 -10.95 -7.02
C GLY A 14 -1.98 -11.76 -6.23
N ALA A 15 -0.77 -11.23 -6.08
CA ALA A 15 0.30 -11.92 -5.37
C ALA A 15 1.27 -10.96 -4.70
N SER A 16 1.83 -11.35 -3.57
CA SER A 16 3.00 -10.73 -2.96
C SER A 16 4.17 -11.70 -3.00
N VAL A 17 5.38 -11.19 -3.20
CA VAL A 17 6.61 -11.99 -3.22
C VAL A 17 7.74 -11.23 -2.55
N LEU A 18 8.47 -11.90 -1.67
CA LEU A 18 9.71 -11.39 -1.11
C LEU A 18 10.81 -11.55 -2.16
N VAL A 19 11.43 -10.45 -2.54
CA VAL A 19 12.54 -10.40 -3.49
C VAL A 19 13.78 -9.97 -2.73
N ARG A 20 14.82 -10.80 -2.77
CA ARG A 20 16.13 -10.48 -2.26
C ARG A 20 17.03 -10.07 -3.40
N VAL A 21 17.51 -8.83 -3.37
CA VAL A 21 18.40 -8.24 -4.37
C VAL A 21 19.79 -8.10 -3.78
N ARG A 22 20.77 -8.74 -4.40
CA ARG A 22 22.18 -8.64 -4.06
C ARG A 22 22.95 -7.86 -5.13
N SER A 23 23.63 -6.80 -4.69
CA SER A 23 24.59 -6.03 -5.49
C SER A 23 25.94 -6.03 -4.78
N GLY A 24 26.86 -6.88 -5.25
CA GLY A 24 28.16 -7.09 -4.59
C GLY A 24 28.00 -7.62 -3.16
N ALA A 25 28.51 -6.85 -2.19
CA ALA A 25 28.38 -7.12 -0.76
C ALA A 25 27.04 -6.65 -0.15
N ARG A 26 26.28 -5.80 -0.86
CA ARG A 26 25.01 -5.26 -0.35
C ARG A 26 23.86 -6.20 -0.69
N VAL A 27 23.10 -6.59 0.33
CA VAL A 27 21.87 -7.37 0.19
C VAL A 27 20.71 -6.52 0.69
N ARG A 28 19.61 -6.49 -0.07
CA ARG A 28 18.36 -5.84 0.33
C ARG A 28 17.19 -6.77 0.06
N ASP A 29 16.30 -6.85 1.02
CA ASP A 29 15.05 -7.55 0.90
C ASP A 29 13.94 -6.52 0.61
N LEU A 30 13.10 -6.81 -0.37
CA LEU A 30 11.96 -5.98 -0.74
C LEU A 30 10.74 -6.86 -0.99
N TRP A 31 9.56 -6.38 -0.59
CA TRP A 31 8.31 -7.03 -0.96
C TRP A 31 7.79 -6.45 -2.26
N HIS A 32 7.59 -7.31 -3.24
CA HIS A 32 6.95 -6.95 -4.49
C HIS A 32 5.49 -7.42 -4.46
N VAL A 33 4.56 -6.48 -4.53
CA VAL A 33 3.12 -6.75 -4.51
C VAL A 33 2.53 -6.44 -5.88
N HIS A 34 1.92 -7.44 -6.49
CA HIS A 34 1.29 -7.35 -7.80
C HIS A 34 -0.24 -7.46 -7.67
N TYR A 35 -0.94 -6.38 -8.03
CA TYR A 35 -2.40 -6.36 -8.10
C TYR A 35 -2.86 -6.63 -9.53
N SER A 36 -3.61 -7.71 -9.73
CA SER A 36 -4.00 -8.23 -11.05
C SER A 36 -5.45 -7.93 -11.45
N LEU A 37 -6.32 -7.56 -10.51
CA LEU A 37 -7.76 -7.38 -10.77
C LEU A 37 -8.13 -5.99 -11.33
N TRP A 38 -7.18 -5.24 -11.88
CA TRP A 38 -7.48 -3.96 -12.51
C TRP A 38 -7.76 -4.15 -14.00
N HIS A 39 -9.02 -4.39 -14.34
CA HIS A 39 -9.40 -4.88 -15.67
C HIS A 39 -9.24 -3.85 -16.80
N ASN A 40 -9.45 -2.55 -16.54
CA ASN A 40 -9.30 -1.49 -17.57
C ASN A 40 -8.56 -0.26 -17.03
N ALA A 41 -7.67 0.32 -17.84
CA ALA A 41 -6.84 1.47 -17.43
C ALA A 41 -7.62 2.72 -17.00
N ASN A 42 -8.87 2.88 -17.48
CA ASN A 42 -9.69 4.08 -17.25
C ASN A 42 -10.87 3.88 -16.29
N SER A 43 -11.28 2.65 -16.00
CA SER A 43 -12.37 2.40 -15.05
C SER A 43 -11.80 1.95 -13.70
N ALA A 44 -12.40 2.46 -12.63
CA ALA A 44 -12.15 1.89 -11.31
C ALA A 44 -12.67 0.44 -11.27
N PRO A 45 -12.14 -0.43 -10.38
CA PRO A 45 -12.66 -1.78 -10.21
C PRO A 45 -14.17 -1.74 -9.88
N ASP A 46 -14.99 -2.52 -10.60
CA ASP A 46 -16.45 -2.56 -10.39
C ASP A 46 -16.84 -3.01 -8.98
N SER A 47 -15.94 -3.68 -8.27
CA SER A 47 -16.13 -4.11 -6.89
C SER A 47 -14.98 -3.65 -5.99
N HIS A 48 -15.33 -2.82 -5.01
CA HIS A 48 -14.45 -2.42 -3.91
C HIS A 48 -13.99 -3.60 -3.06
N ALA A 49 -14.68 -4.75 -3.10
CA ALA A 49 -14.50 -5.86 -2.16
C ALA A 49 -13.13 -6.55 -2.20
N HIS A 50 -12.42 -6.49 -3.33
CA HIS A 50 -11.07 -7.06 -3.46
C HIS A 50 -9.97 -6.04 -3.16
N PHE A 51 -10.29 -4.76 -3.28
CA PHE A 51 -9.37 -3.64 -3.06
C PHE A 51 -9.38 -3.19 -1.60
N LEU A 52 -10.58 -3.09 -1.02
CA LEU A 52 -10.80 -2.85 0.39
C LEU A 52 -10.85 -4.12 1.21
N TYR A 53 -10.42 -3.94 2.45
CA TYR A 53 -10.72 -4.75 3.61
C TYR A 53 -12.14 -5.35 3.57
N SER A 54 -12.22 -6.67 3.33
CA SER A 54 -13.44 -7.43 3.56
C SER A 54 -13.55 -7.67 5.07
N LEU A 55 -13.91 -6.63 5.82
CA LEU A 55 -14.03 -6.71 7.26
C LEU A 55 -15.43 -7.11 7.70
N ARG A 56 -15.97 -8.16 7.10
CA ARG A 56 -17.11 -8.87 7.69
C ARG A 56 -16.54 -9.94 8.61
N LYS A 57 -16.53 -9.65 9.92
CA LYS A 57 -16.57 -10.68 10.97
C LYS A 57 -17.72 -11.63 10.63
N ASN A 58 -17.39 -12.82 10.16
CA ASN A 58 -18.05 -13.99 10.69
C ASN A 58 -17.03 -14.65 11.61
N ILE A 59 -17.40 -14.82 12.88
CA ILE A 59 -16.54 -15.32 13.97
C ILE A 59 -15.85 -16.66 13.64
N ASN A 60 -16.31 -17.36 12.60
CA ASN A 60 -15.75 -18.62 12.13
C ASN A 60 -15.23 -18.63 10.67
N SER A 61 -15.17 -17.48 9.97
CA SER A 61 -14.78 -17.46 8.55
C SER A 61 -13.38 -16.89 8.34
N ARG A 62 -12.53 -17.70 7.71
CA ARG A 62 -11.15 -17.42 7.28
C ARG A 62 -11.00 -15.98 6.77
N LYS A 63 -10.05 -15.22 7.34
CA LYS A 63 -9.70 -13.86 6.93
C LYS A 63 -9.41 -13.83 5.42
N THR A 64 -10.24 -13.18 4.63
CA THR A 64 -9.95 -12.91 3.22
C THR A 64 -8.82 -11.88 3.17
N LYS A 65 -7.62 -12.27 2.75
CA LYS A 65 -6.48 -11.35 2.57
C LYS A 65 -6.80 -10.37 1.44
N THR A 66 -7.04 -9.11 1.75
CA THR A 66 -7.29 -8.04 0.76
C THR A 66 -6.03 -7.22 0.50
N PHE A 67 -6.01 -6.49 -0.61
CA PHE A 67 -4.81 -5.79 -1.06
C PHE A 67 -4.24 -4.81 -0.02
N LEU A 68 -5.04 -3.84 0.45
CA LEU A 68 -4.56 -2.86 1.44
C LEU A 68 -4.19 -3.49 2.80
N SER A 69 -4.92 -4.52 3.24
CA SER A 69 -4.59 -5.22 4.50
C SER A 69 -3.27 -5.97 4.41
N GLU A 70 -2.99 -6.59 3.26
CA GLU A 70 -1.71 -7.25 3.01
C GLU A 70 -0.58 -6.23 2.90
N VAL A 71 -0.79 -5.11 2.21
CA VAL A 71 0.17 -4.00 2.12
C VAL A 71 0.49 -3.43 3.51
N ASN A 72 -0.52 -3.16 4.34
CA ASN A 72 -0.32 -2.68 5.70
C ASN A 72 0.40 -3.72 6.58
N SER A 73 0.04 -4.99 6.47
CA SER A 73 0.73 -6.08 7.18
C SER A 73 2.21 -6.19 6.78
N LEU A 74 2.52 -6.04 5.49
CA LEU A 74 3.88 -6.04 4.97
C LEU A 74 4.66 -4.81 5.42
N ARG A 75 4.00 -3.64 5.51
CA ARG A 75 4.59 -2.41 6.03
C ARG A 75 5.01 -2.57 7.49
N LEU A 76 4.09 -3.04 8.35
CA LEU A 76 4.36 -3.30 9.76
C LEU A 76 5.47 -4.35 9.95
N ALA A 77 5.49 -5.40 9.12
CA ALA A 77 6.56 -6.39 9.14
C ALA A 77 7.91 -5.76 8.76
N CYS A 78 7.97 -4.95 7.70
CA CYS A 78 9.20 -4.26 7.32
C CYS A 78 9.69 -3.27 8.39
N GLU A 79 8.78 -2.54 9.03
CA GLU A 79 9.10 -1.59 10.10
C GLU A 79 9.61 -2.32 11.35
N ALA A 80 9.04 -3.47 11.71
CA ALA A 80 9.51 -4.30 12.82
C ALA A 80 10.94 -4.83 12.59
N GLU A 81 11.24 -5.30 11.36
CA GLU A 81 12.60 -5.73 10.98
C GLU A 81 13.60 -4.57 10.99
N ALA A 82 13.17 -3.36 10.60
CA ALA A 82 14.00 -2.15 10.65
C ALA A 82 14.26 -1.67 12.09
N GLY A 83 13.31 -1.84 13.00
CA GLY A 83 13.43 -1.48 14.42
C GLY A 83 14.24 -2.47 15.25
N SER A 84 14.29 -3.75 14.86
CA SER A 84 14.98 -4.83 15.57
C SER A 84 16.50 -4.88 15.30
N GLY A 85 17.16 -3.74 15.10
CA GLY A 85 18.59 -3.62 14.73
C GLY A 85 19.60 -4.33 15.66
N ARG A 86 19.70 -5.65 15.56
CA ARG A 86 20.91 -6.46 15.76
C ARG A 86 21.49 -6.70 14.37
N GLY A 87 22.53 -5.93 14.04
CA GLY A 87 23.03 -5.79 12.68
C GLY A 87 24.08 -6.81 12.22
N VAL A 88 24.66 -6.53 11.05
CA VAL A 88 26.04 -6.90 10.66
C VAL A 88 26.58 -5.82 9.70
N GLY A 89 27.56 -5.04 10.19
CA GLY A 89 28.74 -4.54 9.46
C GLY A 89 28.59 -3.52 8.31
N GLY A 90 29.08 -2.29 8.53
CA GLY A 90 29.43 -1.37 7.44
C GLY A 90 29.83 0.03 7.93
N VAL A 91 31.07 0.18 8.40
CA VAL A 91 31.77 1.42 8.78
C VAL A 91 31.77 2.44 7.63
N LEU A 92 31.16 3.62 7.84
CA LEU A 92 31.52 4.99 7.40
C LEU A 92 30.53 5.90 8.18
N GLY A 93 30.91 6.79 9.11
CA GLY A 93 31.85 7.89 8.94
C GLY A 93 31.19 9.04 8.17
N GLY A 94 30.50 9.97 8.85
CA GLY A 94 30.06 11.23 8.25
C GLY A 94 28.71 11.75 8.75
N ALA A 95 28.71 12.96 9.30
CA ALA A 95 27.57 13.71 9.78
C ALA A 95 26.53 13.99 8.66
N GLY A 96 25.26 13.80 8.99
CA GLY A 96 24.12 14.19 8.17
C GLY A 96 22.88 13.48 8.68
N ALA A 97 21.86 14.23 9.04
CA ALA A 97 20.58 13.75 9.56
C ALA A 97 19.93 12.70 8.64
N GLY A 98 20.28 11.42 8.82
CA GLY A 98 19.66 10.28 8.17
C GLY A 98 18.84 9.54 9.21
N GLY A 99 17.65 10.08 9.50
CA GLY A 99 16.66 9.40 10.34
C GLY A 99 16.42 7.98 9.83
N CYS A 100 16.03 7.09 10.74
CA CYS A 100 15.39 5.81 10.44
C CYS A 100 14.56 5.91 9.15
N ALA A 101 15.15 5.53 8.03
CA ALA A 101 14.48 5.58 6.74
C ALA A 101 13.45 4.45 6.78
N GLY A 102 12.26 4.78 7.29
CA GLY A 102 11.14 3.88 7.37
C GLY A 102 10.94 3.18 6.02
N ALA A 103 10.42 1.96 6.06
CA ALA A 103 10.20 1.16 4.87
C ALA A 103 9.36 1.96 3.86
N ALA A 104 10.00 2.43 2.78
CA ALA A 104 9.32 3.23 1.78
C ALA A 104 8.43 2.33 0.93
N LEU A 105 7.13 2.56 1.00
CA LEU A 105 6.15 1.90 0.14
C LEU A 105 6.06 2.64 -1.19
N VAL A 106 6.17 1.91 -2.30
CA VAL A 106 6.13 2.49 -3.65
C VAL A 106 4.99 1.86 -4.44
N PHE A 107 4.05 2.70 -4.89
CA PHE A 107 2.99 2.30 -5.81
C PHE A 107 3.40 2.63 -7.25
N CYS A 108 3.46 1.61 -8.10
CA CYS A 108 3.77 1.75 -9.52
C CYS A 108 2.61 1.26 -10.39
N CYS A 109 2.44 1.89 -11.54
CA CYS A 109 1.52 1.48 -12.59
C CYS A 109 2.19 1.75 -13.96
N GLU A 110 1.60 1.28 -15.06
CA GLU A 110 2.11 1.42 -16.44
C GLU A 110 2.54 2.84 -16.81
N HIS A 111 1.82 3.87 -16.34
CA HIS A 111 2.16 5.28 -16.58
C HIS A 111 2.51 6.04 -15.29
N GLY A 112 2.64 5.35 -14.15
CA GLY A 112 2.89 5.96 -12.85
C GLY A 112 1.78 6.89 -12.33
N ALA A 113 0.66 7.02 -13.04
CA ALA A 113 -0.48 7.89 -12.74
C ALA A 113 -1.81 7.14 -12.79
N GLY A 114 -2.86 7.70 -12.16
CA GLY A 114 -4.21 7.13 -12.14
C GLY A 114 -4.38 6.01 -11.11
N ARG A 115 -3.95 4.78 -11.44
CA ARG A 115 -4.16 3.60 -10.56
C ARG A 115 -3.29 3.67 -9.30
N SER A 116 -2.01 3.99 -9.49
CA SER A 116 -1.05 4.21 -8.38
C SER A 116 -1.51 5.33 -7.47
N GLY A 117 -2.01 6.43 -8.04
CA GLY A 117 -2.53 7.56 -7.27
C GLY A 117 -3.82 7.24 -6.53
N THR A 118 -4.72 6.46 -7.14
CA THR A 118 -5.93 5.97 -6.47
C THR A 118 -5.58 5.05 -5.30
N ALA A 119 -4.59 4.16 -5.45
CA ALA A 119 -4.14 3.30 -4.37
C ALA A 119 -3.45 4.06 -3.24
N LEU A 120 -2.59 5.02 -3.57
CA LEU A 120 -1.96 5.89 -2.58
C LEU A 120 -3.01 6.74 -1.83
N ALA A 121 -3.97 7.31 -2.55
CA ALA A 121 -5.04 8.09 -1.93
C ALA A 121 -5.93 7.24 -1.02
N ALA A 122 -6.22 6.00 -1.40
CA ALA A 122 -6.98 5.07 -0.57
C ALA A 122 -6.22 4.70 0.72
N ASP A 123 -4.92 4.42 0.63
CA ASP A 123 -4.04 4.15 1.78
C ASP A 123 -4.01 5.34 2.74
N LEU A 124 -3.78 6.55 2.21
CA LEU A 124 -3.74 7.78 3.01
C LEU A 124 -5.08 8.10 3.67
N LEU A 125 -6.20 7.97 2.94
CA LEU A 125 -7.53 8.19 3.50
C LEU A 125 -7.88 7.15 4.56
N HIS A 126 -7.42 5.91 4.40
CA HIS A 126 -7.57 4.86 5.39
C HIS A 126 -6.78 5.19 6.67
N ASP A 127 -5.54 5.64 6.55
CA ASP A 127 -4.72 6.07 7.69
C ASP A 127 -5.35 7.27 8.42
N ILE A 128 -5.88 8.26 7.69
CA ILE A 128 -6.58 9.43 8.28
C ILE A 128 -7.78 8.97 9.12
N LEU A 129 -8.56 8.01 8.61
CA LEU A 129 -9.70 7.45 9.33
C LEU A 129 -9.29 6.62 10.55
N ASP A 130 -8.28 5.76 10.41
CA ASP A 130 -7.81 4.88 11.49
C ASP A 130 -7.24 5.69 12.66
N ASN A 131 -6.60 6.83 12.35
CA ASN A 131 -6.11 7.79 13.33
C ASN A 131 -7.18 8.80 13.78
N ASN A 132 -8.43 8.61 13.36
CA ASN A 132 -9.59 9.42 13.72
C ASN A 132 -9.38 10.93 13.49
N GLN A 133 -8.68 11.27 12.40
CA GLN A 133 -8.38 12.64 11.98
C GLN A 133 -9.51 13.22 11.12
N GLU A 134 -9.51 14.54 10.93
CA GLU A 134 -10.46 15.19 10.04
C GLU A 134 -10.26 14.72 8.60
N LEU A 135 -11.32 14.16 8.01
CA LEU A 135 -11.29 13.62 6.66
C LEU A 135 -11.86 14.63 5.66
N ASP A 136 -11.00 15.09 4.74
CA ASP A 136 -11.35 16.00 3.65
C ASP A 136 -10.75 15.46 2.34
N ILE A 137 -11.55 14.68 1.59
CA ILE A 137 -11.12 14.02 0.35
C ILE A 137 -10.58 15.02 -0.69
N PRO A 138 -11.28 16.13 -1.02
CA PRO A 138 -10.74 17.16 -1.89
C PRO A 138 -9.38 17.71 -1.45
N ARG A 139 -9.21 18.01 -0.16
CA ARG A 139 -7.94 18.51 0.38
C ARG A 139 -6.82 17.49 0.27
N THR A 140 -7.08 16.25 0.67
CA THR A 140 -6.10 15.15 0.56
C THR A 140 -5.65 14.95 -0.90
N ILE A 141 -6.60 14.96 -1.84
CA ILE A 141 -6.28 14.82 -3.27
C ILE A 141 -5.52 16.03 -3.80
N SER A 142 -5.87 17.24 -3.36
CA SER A 142 -5.14 18.46 -3.73
C SER A 142 -3.69 18.40 -3.25
N MET A 143 -3.45 17.93 -2.01
CA MET A 143 -2.10 17.72 -1.49
C MET A 143 -1.33 16.66 -2.29
N LEU A 144 -1.98 15.57 -2.70
CA LEU A 144 -1.37 14.56 -3.56
C LEU A 144 -1.01 15.11 -4.95
N HIS A 145 -1.85 15.98 -5.51
CA HIS A 145 -1.60 16.64 -6.79
C HIS A 145 -0.46 17.67 -6.71
N GLN A 146 -0.25 18.30 -5.54
CA GLN A 146 0.91 19.16 -5.31
C GLN A 146 2.23 18.39 -5.34
N GLN A 147 2.25 17.16 -4.81
CA GLN A 147 3.44 16.31 -4.88
C GLN A 147 3.70 15.78 -6.29
N ARG A 148 2.65 15.36 -6.99
CA ARG A 148 2.69 14.89 -8.38
C ARG A 148 1.38 15.17 -9.09
N ALA A 149 1.45 16.02 -10.11
CA ALA A 149 0.29 16.36 -10.93
C ALA A 149 -0.32 15.11 -11.60
N ASN A 150 -1.64 15.14 -11.83
CA ASN A 150 -2.39 14.08 -12.51
C ASN A 150 -2.36 12.70 -11.82
N LEU A 151 -2.23 12.67 -10.48
CA LEU A 151 -2.25 11.41 -9.72
C LEU A 151 -3.59 10.67 -9.84
N ILE A 152 -4.69 11.43 -9.86
CA ILE A 152 -6.06 10.94 -10.06
C ILE A 152 -6.61 11.70 -11.27
N GLN A 153 -6.81 10.98 -12.36
CA GLN A 153 -7.14 11.59 -13.67
C GLN A 153 -8.63 11.51 -13.96
N ASN A 154 -9.30 10.47 -13.47
CA ASN A 154 -10.67 10.15 -13.87
C ASN A 154 -11.66 10.39 -12.74
N VAL A 155 -12.84 10.93 -13.08
CA VAL A 155 -13.97 11.06 -12.14
C VAL A 155 -14.40 9.70 -11.58
N HIS A 156 -14.24 8.62 -12.36
CA HIS A 156 -14.51 7.25 -11.90
C HIS A 156 -13.60 6.83 -10.74
N GLN A 157 -12.31 7.19 -10.78
CA GLN A 157 -11.36 6.95 -9.68
C GLN A 157 -11.73 7.75 -8.44
N TYR A 158 -12.14 9.01 -8.64
CA TYR A 158 -12.63 9.85 -7.55
C TYR A 158 -13.90 9.29 -6.90
N LYS A 159 -14.89 8.87 -7.70
CA LYS A 159 -16.11 8.20 -7.22
C LYS A 159 -15.80 6.90 -6.47
N PHE A 160 -14.83 6.13 -6.97
CA PHE A 160 -14.37 4.92 -6.32
C PHE A 160 -13.78 5.20 -4.94
N LEU A 161 -12.96 6.25 -4.77
CA LEU A 161 -12.44 6.64 -3.44
C LEU A 161 -13.56 6.98 -2.45
N HIS A 162 -14.60 7.67 -2.91
CA HIS A 162 -15.79 7.96 -2.08
C HIS A 162 -16.55 6.70 -1.70
N GLN A 163 -16.79 5.80 -2.65
CA GLN A 163 -17.49 4.53 -2.42
C GLN A 163 -16.69 3.61 -1.48
N LEU A 164 -15.37 3.57 -1.66
CA LEU A 164 -14.41 2.92 -0.81
C LEU A 164 -14.52 3.44 0.63
N LEU A 165 -14.42 4.75 0.81
CA LEU A 165 -14.54 5.36 2.12
C LEU A 165 -15.88 5.07 2.80
N LEU A 166 -16.96 5.19 2.04
CA LEU A 166 -18.31 4.94 2.54
C LEU A 166 -18.49 3.48 2.97
N HIS A 167 -17.90 2.53 2.24
CA HIS A 167 -17.87 1.12 2.64
C HIS A 167 -17.11 0.92 3.94
N TYR A 168 -15.95 1.58 4.08
CA TYR A 168 -15.14 1.52 5.28
C TYR A 168 -15.87 2.08 6.51
N LEU A 169 -16.48 3.27 6.40
CA LEU A 169 -17.24 3.90 7.48
C LEU A 169 -18.47 3.08 7.91
N LYS A 170 -19.15 2.44 6.95
CA LYS A 170 -20.25 1.52 7.25
C LYS A 170 -19.80 0.26 8.01
N GLN A 171 -18.55 -0.14 7.85
CA GLN A 171 -17.98 -1.30 8.54
C GLN A 171 -17.35 -0.92 9.89
N SER A 172 -16.81 0.29 10.03
CA SER A 172 -16.22 0.76 11.30
C SER A 172 -17.27 1.19 12.32
N ARG A 173 -18.44 1.68 11.87
CA ARG A 173 -19.56 2.04 12.75
C ARG A 173 -20.51 0.85 12.89
N LEU A 174 -20.26 0.01 13.90
CA LEU A 174 -21.29 -0.79 14.56
C LEU A 174 -22.29 0.16 15.24
N ILE A 175 -23.30 0.58 14.48
CA ILE A 175 -24.64 0.95 14.95
C ILE A 175 -25.65 0.36 13.97
#